data_AF-A0A7C4IMB2-F1
#
_entry.id   AF-A0A7C4IMB2-F1
#
_cell.length_a   1.000
_cell.length_b   1.000
_cell.length_c   1.000
_cell.angle_alpha   90.00
_cell.angle_beta   90.00
_cell.angle_gamma   90.00
#
_symmetry.space_group_name_H-M   'P 1'
#
loop_
_entity.id
_entity.type
_entity.pdbx_description
1 polymer ?
#
loop_
_entity_poly.entity_id
_entity_poly.type
_entity_poly.pdbx_seq_one_letter_code
_entity_poly.pdbx_strand_id
1 'polypeptide(L)'
;MKKIIVVVFLLLAVTYLLLLIPEREPSLPPTAGSVQKQPFVWNQDLYWEALEAKYRQLQQSGCTDIQNRIANELIKTAGLLLQISQKNLGPDAPEFAELEQKIFEAGPLVSGCNMFIPEYIRLVTDMRAVVKRQSEHWDMNSDVSRITLYRLLYGGRTAIEEIMLQTPEDSYPVMIKGTDVPSQTPAAEVRDVTIHSGDILVSRGGAPTSALIARGSDYPGNFSHIAFVYVDPATHVANIVESHIE
;
A
#
# COMPACT_ATOMS: atom_id res chain seq x y z
N MET A 1 -59.40 26.97 -31.51
CA MET A 1 -59.56 26.11 -30.33
C MET A 1 -59.27 24.63 -30.61
N LYS A 2 -60.01 23.92 -31.48
CA LYS A 2 -59.77 22.47 -31.74
C LYS A 2 -58.32 22.12 -32.14
N LYS A 3 -57.67 22.91 -33.00
CA LYS A 3 -56.27 22.67 -33.42
C LYS A 3 -55.25 22.77 -32.28
N ILE A 4 -55.46 23.70 -31.33
CA ILE A 4 -54.56 23.90 -30.19
C ILE A 4 -54.68 22.72 -29.21
N ILE A 5 -55.90 22.23 -28.98
CA ILE A 5 -56.16 21.08 -28.12
C ILE A 5 -55.48 19.81 -28.67
N VAL A 6 -55.55 19.59 -30.00
CA VAL A 6 -54.89 18.45 -30.65
C VAL A 6 -53.37 18.54 -30.50
N VAL A 7 -52.78 19.72 -30.69
CA VAL A 7 -51.32 19.91 -30.54
C VAL A 7 -50.87 19.65 -29.10
N VAL A 8 -51.60 20.18 -28.11
CA VAL A 8 -51.29 19.96 -26.68
C VAL A 8 -51.38 18.47 -26.33
N PHE A 9 -52.41 17.78 -26.82
CA PHE A 9 -52.58 16.35 -26.56
C PHE A 9 -51.45 15.52 -27.18
N LEU A 10 -51.04 15.87 -28.40
CA LEU A 10 -49.95 15.19 -29.10
C LEU A 10 -48.61 15.42 -28.39
N LEU A 11 -48.37 16.62 -27.87
CA LEU A 11 -47.18 16.97 -27.12
C LEU A 11 -47.12 16.24 -25.77
N LEU A 12 -48.24 16.13 -25.06
CA LEU A 12 -48.36 15.33 -23.84
C LEU A 12 -48.13 13.84 -24.11
N ALA A 13 -48.69 13.31 -25.20
CA ALA A 13 -48.50 11.91 -25.57
C ALA A 13 -47.03 11.60 -25.90
N VAL A 14 -46.34 12.49 -26.63
CA VAL A 14 -44.91 12.34 -26.93
C VAL A 14 -44.06 12.45 -25.66
N THR A 15 -44.38 13.39 -24.77
CA THR A 15 -43.65 13.54 -23.50
C THR A 15 -43.83 12.31 -22.60
N TYR A 16 -45.05 11.76 -22.55
CA TYR A 16 -45.33 10.53 -21.82
C TYR A 16 -44.56 9.33 -22.40
N LEU A 17 -44.51 9.20 -23.72
CA LEU A 17 -43.71 8.16 -24.39
C LEU A 17 -42.20 8.31 -24.12
N LEU A 18 -41.69 9.53 -24.01
CA LEU A 18 -40.29 9.80 -23.64
C LEU A 18 -39.99 9.41 -22.19
N LEU A 19 -40.93 9.66 -21.26
CA LEU A 19 -40.81 9.27 -19.85
C LEU A 19 -40.93 7.75 -19.64
N LEU A 20 -41.48 7.03 -20.61
CA LEU A 20 -41.52 5.56 -20.63
C LEU A 20 -40.23 4.92 -21.17
N ILE A 21 -39.27 5.71 -21.65
CA ILE A 21 -37.94 5.20 -21.98
C ILE A 21 -37.25 4.87 -20.64
N PRO A 22 -37.03 3.59 -20.32
CA PRO A 22 -36.34 3.24 -19.08
C PRO A 22 -34.94 3.86 -19.11
N GLU A 23 -34.55 4.44 -17.99
CA GLU A 23 -33.18 4.91 -17.80
C GLU A 23 -32.25 3.73 -18.07
N ARG A 24 -31.25 3.94 -18.92
CA ARG A 24 -30.29 2.89 -19.26
C ARG A 24 -29.66 2.47 -17.94
N GLU A 25 -29.88 1.23 -17.51
CA GLU A 25 -29.24 0.73 -16.29
C GLU A 25 -27.76 1.06 -16.39
N PRO A 26 -27.19 1.76 -15.39
CA PRO A 26 -25.77 2.01 -15.39
C PRO A 26 -25.13 0.64 -15.55
N SER A 27 -24.28 0.50 -16.57
CA SER A 27 -23.53 -0.73 -16.74
C SER A 27 -22.76 -0.90 -15.45
N LEU A 28 -23.19 -1.86 -14.62
CA LEU A 28 -22.39 -2.27 -13.49
C LEU A 28 -21.01 -2.58 -14.07
N PRO A 29 -19.92 -2.01 -13.52
CA PRO A 29 -18.61 -2.51 -13.89
C PRO A 29 -18.69 -4.02 -13.76
N PRO A 30 -18.19 -4.80 -14.75
CA PRO A 30 -18.25 -6.24 -14.65
C PRO A 30 -17.83 -6.59 -13.24
N THR A 31 -18.74 -7.19 -12.45
CA THR A 31 -18.37 -7.75 -11.15
C THR A 31 -17.16 -8.57 -11.48
N ALA A 32 -15.97 -8.16 -11.02
CA ALA A 32 -14.73 -8.85 -11.31
C ALA A 32 -15.00 -10.30 -10.95
N GLY A 33 -15.23 -11.12 -11.98
CA GLY A 33 -16.15 -12.25 -11.85
C GLY A 33 -15.58 -13.18 -10.82
N SER A 34 -16.21 -13.25 -9.63
CA SER A 34 -15.76 -14.00 -8.45
C SER A 34 -14.28 -14.36 -8.57
N VAL A 35 -13.39 -13.36 -8.64
CA VAL A 35 -11.97 -13.67 -8.71
C VAL A 35 -11.74 -14.39 -7.41
N GLN A 36 -11.40 -15.68 -7.47
CA GLN A 36 -10.86 -16.37 -6.31
C GLN A 36 -9.55 -15.66 -6.00
N LYS A 37 -9.64 -14.50 -5.34
CA LYS A 37 -8.51 -13.71 -4.91
C LYS A 37 -7.82 -14.56 -3.87
N GLN A 38 -6.80 -15.28 -4.30
CA GLN A 38 -6.04 -16.16 -3.42
C GLN A 38 -5.21 -15.28 -2.50
N PRO A 39 -4.99 -15.70 -1.24
CA PRO A 39 -4.00 -15.06 -0.39
C PRO A 39 -2.65 -15.01 -1.11
N PHE A 40 -1.92 -13.91 -0.93
CA PHE A 40 -0.56 -13.81 -1.45
C PHE A 40 0.32 -14.84 -0.74
N VAL A 41 1.06 -15.64 -1.52
CA VAL A 41 2.00 -16.63 -1.00
C VAL A 41 3.40 -16.37 -1.55
N TRP A 42 4.38 -16.35 -0.65
CA TRP A 42 5.78 -16.21 -1.03
C TRP A 42 6.36 -17.54 -1.56
N ASN A 43 6.03 -18.68 -0.93
CA ASN A 43 6.54 -20.01 -1.25
C ASN A 43 8.08 -20.08 -1.33
N GLN A 44 8.77 -19.49 -0.35
CA GLN A 44 10.24 -19.44 -0.28
C GLN A 44 10.76 -19.92 1.07
N ASP A 45 10.20 -21.01 1.61
CA ASP A 45 10.49 -21.48 2.99
C ASP A 45 11.98 -21.70 3.24
N LEU A 46 12.70 -22.33 2.31
CA LEU A 46 14.15 -22.53 2.41
C LEU A 46 14.93 -21.21 2.47
N TYR A 47 14.46 -20.19 1.77
CA TYR A 47 15.08 -18.86 1.81
C TYR A 47 14.84 -18.19 3.16
N TRP A 48 13.61 -18.26 3.68
CA TRP A 48 13.27 -17.73 5.00
C TRP A 48 14.05 -18.42 6.12
N GLU A 49 14.16 -19.74 6.08
CA GLU A 49 14.98 -20.52 7.01
C GLU A 49 16.45 -20.10 6.96
N ALA A 50 16.98 -19.82 5.76
CA ALA A 50 18.35 -19.34 5.61
C ALA A 50 18.55 -17.93 6.18
N LEU A 51 17.57 -17.03 6.07
CA LEU A 51 17.61 -15.71 6.68
C LEU A 51 17.56 -15.78 8.21
N GLU A 52 16.68 -16.62 8.76
CA GLU A 52 16.59 -16.88 10.20
C GLU A 52 17.90 -17.47 10.76
N ALA A 53 18.51 -18.41 10.04
CA ALA A 53 19.80 -18.98 10.43
C ALA A 53 20.91 -17.91 10.49
N LYS A 54 20.95 -16.97 9.53
CA LYS A 54 21.89 -15.84 9.53
C LYS A 54 21.67 -14.93 10.75
N TYR A 55 20.42 -14.62 11.08
CA TYR A 55 20.08 -13.81 12.25
C TYR A 55 20.59 -14.47 13.55
N ARG A 56 20.28 -15.76 13.75
CA ARG A 56 20.72 -16.51 14.94
C ARG A 56 22.24 -16.59 15.07
N GLN A 57 22.94 -16.74 13.96
CA GLN A 57 24.41 -16.75 13.96
C GLN A 57 24.98 -15.40 14.43
N LEU A 58 24.38 -14.28 14.00
CA LEU A 58 24.80 -12.95 14.43
C LEU A 58 24.50 -12.66 15.89
N GLN A 59 23.34 -13.10 16.39
CA GLN A 59 23.02 -13.02 17.81
C GLN A 59 24.07 -13.73 18.69
N GLN A 60 24.66 -14.83 18.21
CA GLN A 60 25.70 -15.56 18.94
C GLN A 60 27.10 -14.94 18.83
N SER A 61 27.44 -14.39 17.66
CA SER A 61 28.80 -13.89 17.36
C SER A 61 28.99 -12.41 17.69
N GLY A 62 27.90 -11.65 17.84
CA GLY A 62 27.93 -10.20 18.04
C GLY A 62 28.29 -9.43 16.76
N CYS A 63 28.31 -8.10 16.88
CA CYS A 63 28.32 -7.22 15.70
C CYS A 63 29.69 -6.70 15.26
N THR A 64 30.70 -6.72 16.13
CA THR A 64 31.94 -5.95 15.97
C THR A 64 32.61 -6.16 14.62
N ASP A 65 32.72 -7.41 14.15
CA ASP A 65 33.47 -7.73 12.93
C ASP A 65 32.66 -7.55 11.64
N ILE A 66 31.34 -7.34 11.73
CA ILE A 66 30.45 -7.29 10.56
C ILE A 66 29.88 -5.90 10.26
N GLN A 67 30.05 -4.92 11.16
CA GLN A 67 29.49 -3.57 11.00
C GLN A 67 29.84 -2.93 9.64
N ASN A 68 31.10 -2.99 9.23
CA ASN A 68 31.55 -2.45 7.95
C ASN A 68 30.87 -3.13 6.75
N ARG A 69 30.62 -4.44 6.85
CA ARG A 69 29.91 -5.17 5.81
C ARG A 69 28.45 -4.75 5.75
N ILE A 70 27.77 -4.62 6.89
CA ILE A 70 26.37 -4.16 6.96
C ILE A 70 26.24 -2.77 6.35
N ALA A 71 27.09 -1.83 6.79
CA ALA A 71 27.11 -0.47 6.25
C ALA A 71 27.31 -0.46 4.73
N ASN A 72 28.25 -1.26 4.22
CA ASN A 72 28.49 -1.38 2.77
C ASN A 72 27.28 -1.96 2.02
N GLU A 73 26.60 -2.96 2.56
CA GLU A 73 25.40 -3.53 1.91
C GLU A 73 24.23 -2.55 1.90
N LEU A 74 24.03 -1.77 2.97
CA LEU A 74 23.03 -0.70 3.01
C LEU A 74 23.35 0.40 1.98
N ILE A 75 24.62 0.80 1.88
CA ILE A 75 25.07 1.80 0.89
C ILE A 75 24.84 1.29 -0.54
N LYS A 76 25.19 0.04 -0.83
CA LYS A 76 24.95 -0.57 -2.16
C LYS A 76 23.47 -0.62 -2.49
N THR A 77 22.63 -1.00 -1.52
CA THR A 77 21.18 -1.09 -1.71
C THR A 77 20.57 0.30 -1.93
N ALA A 78 21.01 1.30 -1.17
CA ALA A 78 20.63 2.70 -1.40
C ALA A 78 21.09 3.20 -2.79
N GLY A 79 22.27 2.79 -3.24
CA GLY A 79 22.77 3.07 -4.59
C GLY A 79 21.91 2.46 -5.69
N LEU A 80 21.49 1.20 -5.54
CA LEU A 80 20.54 0.54 -6.46
C LEU A 80 19.21 1.29 -6.48
N LEU A 81 18.68 1.65 -5.31
CA LEU A 81 17.43 2.40 -5.20
C LEU A 81 17.53 3.77 -5.91
N LEU A 82 18.65 4.48 -5.76
CA LEU A 82 18.91 5.73 -6.47
C LEU A 82 18.92 5.52 -7.99
N GLN A 83 19.56 4.45 -8.48
CA GLN A 83 19.57 4.11 -9.90
C GLN A 83 18.15 3.84 -10.43
N ILE A 84 17.34 3.09 -9.69
CA ILE A 84 15.93 2.84 -10.02
C ILE A 84 15.17 4.18 -10.10
N SER A 85 15.39 5.09 -9.16
CA SER A 85 14.70 6.38 -9.11
C SER A 85 15.02 7.33 -10.28
N GLN A 86 16.13 7.10 -10.98
CA GLN A 86 16.60 7.93 -12.10
C GLN A 86 16.18 7.38 -13.46
N LYS A 87 15.59 6.18 -13.51
CA LYS A 87 15.16 5.51 -14.75
C LYS A 87 13.65 5.34 -14.76
N ASN A 88 13.05 5.27 -15.95
CA ASN A 88 11.68 4.83 -16.13
C ASN A 88 11.68 3.31 -16.37
N LEU A 89 11.56 2.52 -15.30
CA LEU A 89 11.57 1.07 -15.38
C LEU A 89 10.15 0.52 -15.49
N GLY A 90 9.98 -0.54 -16.27
CA GLY A 90 8.74 -1.33 -16.30
C GLY A 90 8.57 -2.18 -15.04
N PRO A 91 7.36 -2.67 -14.77
CA PRO A 91 7.06 -3.44 -13.56
C PRO A 91 7.78 -4.80 -13.47
N ASP A 92 8.33 -5.30 -14.57
CA ASP A 92 9.10 -6.56 -14.70
C ASP A 92 10.62 -6.36 -14.68
N ALA A 93 11.10 -5.12 -14.46
CA ALA A 93 12.52 -4.84 -14.47
C ALA A 93 13.26 -5.63 -13.36
N PRO A 94 14.38 -6.32 -13.67
CA PRO A 94 15.08 -7.17 -12.72
C PRO A 94 15.61 -6.39 -11.50
N GLU A 95 15.83 -5.09 -11.63
CA GLU A 95 16.25 -4.21 -10.54
C GLU A 95 15.27 -4.23 -9.36
N PHE A 96 13.98 -4.43 -9.59
CA PHE A 96 12.99 -4.53 -8.51
C PHE A 96 13.12 -5.83 -7.73
N ALA A 97 13.36 -6.96 -8.40
CA ALA A 97 13.60 -8.24 -7.74
C ALA A 97 14.92 -8.22 -6.96
N GLU A 98 15.97 -7.61 -7.53
CA GLU A 98 17.25 -7.42 -6.84
C GLU A 98 17.08 -6.53 -5.59
N LEU A 99 16.35 -5.43 -5.70
CA LEU A 99 16.08 -4.53 -4.58
C LEU A 99 15.34 -5.26 -3.46
N GLU A 100 14.29 -6.00 -3.79
CA GLU A 100 13.50 -6.79 -2.85
C GLU A 100 14.38 -7.80 -2.09
N GLN A 101 15.20 -8.56 -2.82
CA GLN A 101 16.13 -9.52 -2.23
C GLN A 101 17.11 -8.82 -1.28
N LYS A 102 17.71 -7.69 -1.68
CA LYS A 102 18.65 -6.95 -0.84
C LYS A 102 18.01 -6.43 0.44
N ILE A 103 16.77 -5.95 0.36
CA ILE A 103 16.00 -5.50 1.53
C ILE A 103 15.78 -6.67 2.50
N PHE A 104 15.39 -7.85 2.02
CA PHE A 104 15.22 -9.03 2.88
C PHE A 104 16.53 -9.56 3.44
N GLU A 105 17.60 -9.61 2.64
CA GLU A 105 18.91 -10.08 3.10
C GLU A 105 19.55 -9.16 4.14
N ALA A 106 19.25 -7.86 4.10
CA ALA A 106 19.72 -6.91 5.11
C ALA A 106 18.98 -7.04 6.45
N GLY A 107 17.73 -7.54 6.46
CA GLY A 107 16.90 -7.65 7.68
C GLY A 107 17.59 -8.40 8.82
N PRO A 108 18.00 -9.67 8.64
CA PRO A 108 18.72 -10.45 9.66
C PRO A 108 19.99 -9.77 10.18
N LEU A 109 20.69 -9.04 9.31
CA LEU A 109 21.93 -8.35 9.67
C LEU A 109 21.65 -7.17 10.60
N VAL A 110 20.62 -6.39 10.27
CA VAL A 110 20.22 -5.21 11.02
C VAL A 110 19.53 -5.58 12.34
N SER A 111 18.72 -6.65 12.37
CA SER A 111 18.16 -7.19 13.63
C SER A 111 19.22 -7.73 14.57
N GLY A 112 20.31 -8.29 14.04
CA GLY A 112 21.46 -8.71 14.87
C GLY A 112 22.25 -7.51 15.39
N CYS A 113 22.26 -6.40 14.64
CA CYS A 113 23.07 -5.20 14.90
C CYS A 113 22.21 -3.93 14.89
N ASN A 114 21.44 -3.76 15.97
CA ASN A 114 20.36 -2.78 16.11
C ASN A 114 20.75 -1.33 15.76
N MET A 115 22.03 -0.97 15.84
CA MET A 115 22.52 0.37 15.50
C MET A 115 22.22 0.80 14.05
N PHE A 116 21.90 -0.14 13.15
CA PHE A 116 21.56 0.15 11.75
C PHE A 116 20.04 0.18 11.46
N ILE A 117 19.19 -0.04 12.48
CA ILE A 117 17.73 -0.05 12.31
C ILE A 117 17.20 1.29 11.74
N PRO A 118 17.64 2.46 12.23
CA PRO A 118 17.17 3.74 11.68
C PRO A 118 17.48 3.89 10.18
N GLU A 119 18.69 3.53 9.75
CA GLU A 119 19.11 3.57 8.36
C GLU A 119 18.32 2.59 7.49
N TYR A 120 18.03 1.40 8.00
CA TYR A 120 17.23 0.39 7.32
C TYR A 120 15.77 0.84 7.14
N ILE A 121 15.16 1.38 8.20
CA ILE A 121 13.81 1.96 8.13
C ILE A 121 13.76 3.04 7.05
N ARG A 122 14.73 3.96 7.05
CA ARG A 122 14.81 5.02 6.04
C ARG A 122 14.92 4.44 4.63
N LEU A 123 15.78 3.44 4.42
CA LEU A 123 15.95 2.78 3.13
C LEU A 123 14.64 2.17 2.61
N VAL A 124 13.88 1.48 3.47
CA VAL A 124 12.59 0.88 3.10
C VAL A 124 11.52 1.96 2.85
N THR A 125 11.51 3.06 3.62
CA THR A 125 10.58 4.18 3.36
C THR A 125 10.91 4.91 2.06
N ASP A 126 12.19 5.08 1.74
CA ASP A 126 12.64 5.67 0.47
C ASP A 126 12.27 4.74 -0.70
N MET A 127 12.44 3.43 -0.53
CA MET A 127 11.97 2.45 -1.50
C MET A 127 10.48 2.61 -1.77
N ARG A 128 9.65 2.70 -0.72
CA ARG A 128 8.20 2.92 -0.87
C ARG A 128 7.90 4.18 -1.70
N ALA A 129 8.61 5.28 -1.46
CA ALA A 129 8.43 6.52 -2.21
C ALA A 129 8.80 6.38 -3.70
N VAL A 130 9.96 5.77 -3.97
CA VAL A 130 10.46 5.54 -5.33
C VAL A 130 9.54 4.60 -6.10
N VAL A 131 9.17 3.46 -5.51
CA VAL A 131 8.31 2.47 -6.18
C VAL A 131 6.92 3.04 -6.46
N LYS A 132 6.35 3.83 -5.54
CA LYS A 132 5.10 4.56 -5.80
C LYS A 132 5.22 5.46 -7.03
N ARG A 133 6.28 6.26 -7.11
CA ARG A 133 6.52 7.15 -8.26
C ARG A 133 6.70 6.38 -9.58
N GLN A 134 7.45 5.27 -9.55
CA GLN A 134 7.58 4.40 -10.73
C GLN A 134 6.21 3.88 -11.18
N SER A 135 5.37 3.46 -10.24
CA SER A 135 4.06 2.87 -10.52
C SER A 135 3.03 3.84 -11.12
N GLU A 136 3.25 5.15 -11.04
CA GLU A 136 2.37 6.16 -11.66
C GLU A 136 2.25 5.99 -13.18
N HIS A 137 3.25 5.37 -13.82
CA HIS A 137 3.32 5.17 -15.26
C HIS A 137 3.02 3.72 -15.68
N TRP A 138 2.74 2.83 -14.73
CA TRP A 138 2.49 1.42 -15.00
C TRP A 138 1.01 1.15 -15.27
N ASP A 139 0.72 0.13 -16.06
CA ASP A 139 -0.65 -0.35 -16.22
C ASP A 139 -1.08 -1.12 -14.96
N MET A 140 -1.90 -0.51 -14.12
CA MET A 140 -2.47 -1.13 -12.92
C MET A 140 -3.51 -2.21 -13.22
N ASN A 141 -3.90 -2.43 -14.48
CA ASN A 141 -4.72 -3.57 -14.88
C ASN A 141 -3.89 -4.86 -15.07
N SER A 142 -2.56 -4.73 -15.22
CA SER A 142 -1.64 -5.86 -15.34
C SER A 142 -1.32 -6.50 -13.99
N ASP A 143 -1.36 -7.84 -13.95
CA ASP A 143 -0.96 -8.61 -12.77
C ASP A 143 0.49 -8.36 -12.38
N VAL A 144 1.40 -8.22 -13.35
CA VAL A 144 2.82 -7.99 -13.08
C VAL A 144 3.01 -6.68 -12.31
N SER A 145 2.32 -5.60 -12.71
CA SER A 145 2.37 -4.32 -12.01
C SER A 145 1.88 -4.43 -10.57
N ARG A 146 0.71 -5.07 -10.36
CA ARG A 146 0.12 -5.23 -9.03
C ARG A 146 0.96 -6.13 -8.13
N ILE A 147 1.50 -7.23 -8.67
CA ILE A 147 2.38 -8.15 -7.95
C ILE A 147 3.67 -7.45 -7.54
N THR A 148 4.37 -6.77 -8.45
CA THR A 148 5.62 -6.07 -8.13
C THR A 148 5.39 -4.99 -7.09
N LEU A 149 4.32 -4.19 -7.23
CA LEU A 149 3.96 -3.17 -6.26
C LEU A 149 3.65 -3.78 -4.89
N TYR A 150 2.86 -4.85 -4.85
CA TYR A 150 2.50 -5.54 -3.62
C TYR A 150 3.75 -6.11 -2.92
N ARG A 151 4.60 -6.85 -3.65
CA ARG A 151 5.82 -7.45 -3.11
C ARG A 151 6.75 -6.43 -2.48
N LEU A 152 6.99 -5.29 -3.15
CA LEU A 152 7.88 -4.26 -2.63
C LEU A 152 7.26 -3.49 -1.47
N LEU A 153 6.00 -3.04 -1.60
CA LEU A 153 5.37 -2.20 -0.58
C LEU A 153 4.95 -3.00 0.67
N TYR A 154 4.30 -4.14 0.48
CA TYR A 154 3.93 -5.02 1.58
C TYR A 154 5.14 -5.76 2.13
N GLY A 155 6.00 -6.31 1.27
CA GLY A 155 7.22 -7.01 1.71
C GLY A 155 8.17 -6.11 2.47
N GLY A 156 8.41 -4.87 2.01
CA GLY A 156 9.23 -3.91 2.74
C GLY A 156 8.66 -3.58 4.13
N ARG A 157 7.33 -3.39 4.24
CA ARG A 157 6.66 -3.20 5.54
C ARG A 157 6.84 -4.43 6.44
N THR A 158 6.59 -5.62 5.91
CA THR A 158 6.74 -6.89 6.66
C THR A 158 8.17 -7.07 7.15
N ALA A 159 9.18 -6.68 6.35
CA ALA A 159 10.58 -6.76 6.75
C ALA A 159 10.89 -5.83 7.94
N ILE A 160 10.39 -4.59 7.94
CA ILE A 160 10.50 -3.69 9.10
C ILE A 160 9.81 -4.31 10.33
N GLU A 161 8.56 -4.78 10.16
CA GLU A 161 7.78 -5.32 11.27
C GLU A 161 8.44 -6.56 11.88
N GLU A 162 9.07 -7.43 11.08
CA GLU A 162 9.85 -8.57 11.59
C GLU A 162 11.06 -8.11 12.41
N ILE A 163 11.81 -7.10 11.94
CA ILE A 163 12.93 -6.54 12.72
C ILE A 163 12.43 -5.98 14.06
N MET A 164 11.28 -5.29 14.06
CA MET A 164 10.69 -4.74 15.28
C MET A 164 10.31 -5.82 16.30
N LEU A 165 9.87 -7.00 15.84
CA LEU A 165 9.53 -8.13 16.72
C LEU A 165 10.76 -8.76 17.39
N GLN A 166 11.93 -8.64 16.74
CA GLN A 166 13.18 -9.28 17.18
C GLN A 166 14.09 -8.32 17.97
N THR A 167 13.70 -7.05 18.12
CA THR A 167 14.55 -5.99 18.68
C THR A 167 13.88 -5.26 19.85
N PRO A 168 14.66 -4.67 20.77
CA PRO A 168 14.10 -3.87 21.87
C PRO A 168 13.24 -2.70 21.37
N GLU A 169 12.16 -2.39 22.08
CA GLU A 169 11.19 -1.35 21.68
C GLU A 169 11.79 0.07 21.54
N ASP A 170 12.91 0.35 22.20
CA ASP A 170 13.62 1.62 22.14
C ASP A 170 14.55 1.76 20.92
N SER A 171 14.69 0.70 20.12
CA SER A 171 15.59 0.65 18.96
C SER A 171 14.98 1.22 17.67
N TYR A 172 13.70 1.60 17.68
CA TYR A 172 12.98 2.16 16.53
C TYR A 172 11.99 3.25 16.95
N PRO A 173 11.62 4.18 16.05
CA PRO A 173 10.67 5.22 16.37
C PRO A 173 9.24 4.66 16.47
N VAL A 174 8.44 5.22 17.38
CA VAL A 174 7.00 4.91 17.54
C VAL A 174 6.21 5.19 16.26
N MET A 175 6.69 6.11 15.42
CA MET A 175 6.06 6.48 14.16
C MET A 175 7.10 6.60 13.05
N ILE A 176 6.85 5.89 11.95
CA ILE A 176 7.62 5.97 10.72
C ILE A 176 6.84 6.81 9.72
N LYS A 177 7.35 8.00 9.41
CA LYS A 177 6.72 8.92 8.45
C LYS A 177 7.07 8.51 7.02
N GLY A 178 6.07 8.58 6.14
CA GLY A 178 6.27 8.45 4.70
C GLY A 178 6.54 9.80 4.04
N THR A 179 6.49 9.83 2.71
CA THR A 179 6.51 11.06 1.92
C THR A 179 5.26 11.89 2.22
N ASP A 180 5.47 13.16 2.53
CA ASP A 180 4.40 14.15 2.58
C ASP A 180 3.95 14.48 1.15
N VAL A 181 2.65 14.31 0.87
CA VAL A 181 2.06 14.50 -0.45
C VAL A 181 1.09 15.67 -0.37
N PRO A 182 1.26 16.72 -1.18
CA PRO A 182 0.37 17.86 -1.15
C PRO A 182 -1.08 17.46 -1.44
N SER A 183 -2.00 17.98 -0.64
CA SER A 183 -3.43 17.85 -0.87
C SER A 183 -4.12 19.21 -0.76
N GLN A 184 -5.20 19.38 -1.54
CA GLN A 184 -6.07 20.56 -1.45
C GLN A 184 -7.28 20.31 -0.53
N THR A 185 -7.43 19.09 -0.02
CA THR A 185 -8.56 18.73 0.83
C THR A 185 -8.35 19.28 2.26
N PRO A 186 -9.41 19.46 3.06
CA PRO A 186 -9.28 19.89 4.44
C PRO A 186 -8.35 18.97 5.24
N ALA A 187 -7.55 19.56 6.13
CA ALA A 187 -6.52 18.87 6.89
C ALA A 187 -6.68 19.05 8.40
N ALA A 188 -6.18 18.08 9.16
CA ALA A 188 -6.13 18.09 10.62
C ALA A 188 -4.81 17.50 11.11
N GLU A 189 -4.32 17.97 12.26
CA GLU A 189 -3.14 17.41 12.93
C GLU A 189 -3.54 16.27 13.87
N VAL A 190 -2.97 15.08 13.65
CA VAL A 190 -3.16 13.92 14.51
C VAL A 190 -1.81 13.29 14.82
N ARG A 191 -1.37 13.37 16.08
CA ARG A 191 -0.08 12.80 16.56
C ARG A 191 1.12 13.27 15.70
N ASP A 192 1.21 14.58 15.47
CA ASP A 192 2.25 15.22 14.64
C ASP A 192 2.29 14.75 13.18
N VAL A 193 1.14 14.30 12.66
CA VAL A 193 0.91 14.00 11.25
C VAL A 193 -0.29 14.79 10.77
N THR A 194 -0.06 15.57 9.71
CA THR A 194 -1.14 16.18 8.93
C THR A 194 -1.87 15.10 8.14
N ILE A 195 -3.12 14.84 8.49
CA ILE A 195 -4.01 13.96 7.72
C ILE A 195 -5.04 14.80 6.98
N HIS A 196 -5.46 14.32 5.82
CA HIS A 196 -6.33 15.01 4.91
C HIS A 196 -7.64 14.24 4.70
N SER A 197 -8.72 14.97 4.43
CA SER A 197 -9.96 14.37 3.93
C SER A 197 -9.67 13.52 2.69
N GLY A 198 -10.10 12.25 2.72
CA GLY A 198 -9.85 11.26 1.69
C GLY A 198 -8.67 10.32 1.97
N ASP A 199 -7.85 10.62 2.99
CA ASP A 199 -6.79 9.69 3.41
C ASP A 199 -7.38 8.35 3.86
N ILE A 200 -6.62 7.29 3.62
CA ILE A 200 -7.00 5.92 3.92
C ILE A 200 -6.14 5.41 5.07
N LEU A 201 -6.79 5.08 6.18
CA LEU A 201 -6.17 4.38 7.30
C LEU A 201 -6.33 2.88 7.09
N VAL A 202 -5.24 2.12 7.17
CA VAL A 202 -5.25 0.67 6.94
C VAL A 202 -4.59 -0.03 8.13
N SER A 203 -5.33 -0.93 8.78
CA SER A 203 -4.83 -1.78 9.86
C SER A 203 -4.55 -3.20 9.39
N ARG A 204 -3.52 -3.83 9.96
CA ARG A 204 -3.32 -5.28 9.87
C ARG A 204 -4.20 -6.02 10.88
N GLY A 205 -4.55 -7.24 10.54
CA GLY A 205 -5.25 -8.19 11.40
C GLY A 205 -5.78 -9.37 10.58
N GLY A 206 -5.96 -10.53 11.23
CA GLY A 206 -6.33 -11.78 10.57
C GLY A 206 -7.82 -11.98 10.28
N ALA A 207 -8.68 -11.09 10.78
CA ALA A 207 -10.12 -11.11 10.52
C ALA A 207 -10.48 -9.97 9.55
N PRO A 208 -10.94 -10.26 8.31
CA PRO A 208 -11.39 -9.23 7.38
C PRO A 208 -12.76 -8.70 7.83
N THR A 209 -12.74 -7.66 8.66
CA THR A 209 -13.94 -7.05 9.25
C THR A 209 -14.47 -5.88 8.41
N SER A 210 -13.77 -5.49 7.34
CA SER A 210 -14.19 -4.41 6.45
C SER A 210 -14.65 -4.88 5.05
N ALA A 211 -15.83 -4.40 4.66
CA ALA A 211 -16.45 -4.64 3.34
C ALA A 211 -15.56 -4.13 2.20
N LEU A 212 -14.84 -3.05 2.45
CA LEU A 212 -13.96 -2.43 1.47
C LEU A 212 -12.68 -3.25 1.26
N ILE A 213 -12.10 -3.84 2.31
CA ILE A 213 -10.97 -4.79 2.15
C ILE A 213 -11.43 -6.05 1.41
N ALA A 214 -12.58 -6.61 1.79
CA ALA A 214 -13.12 -7.82 1.19
C ALA A 214 -13.36 -7.68 -0.33
N ARG A 215 -13.71 -6.49 -0.81
CA ARG A 215 -13.95 -6.22 -2.24
C ARG A 215 -12.72 -5.64 -2.96
N GLY A 216 -11.98 -4.77 -2.28
CA GLY A 216 -10.92 -3.95 -2.86
C GLY A 216 -9.51 -4.52 -2.79
N SER A 217 -9.23 -5.50 -1.90
CA SER A 217 -7.89 -6.10 -1.81
C SER A 217 -7.67 -7.11 -2.94
N ASP A 218 -6.53 -7.07 -3.63
CA ASP A 218 -6.13 -8.12 -4.59
C ASP A 218 -5.70 -9.42 -3.90
N TYR A 219 -5.21 -9.30 -2.66
CA TYR A 219 -4.74 -10.40 -1.82
C TYR A 219 -5.42 -10.32 -0.45
N PRO A 220 -6.52 -11.06 -0.22
CA PRO A 220 -7.23 -11.03 1.05
C PRO A 220 -6.40 -11.66 2.18
N GLY A 221 -6.75 -11.31 3.42
CA GLY A 221 -6.18 -11.92 4.64
C GLY A 221 -5.00 -11.18 5.29
N ASN A 222 -4.45 -10.14 4.65
CA ASN A 222 -3.31 -9.38 5.20
C ASN A 222 -3.72 -8.10 5.96
N PHE A 223 -4.94 -7.61 5.74
CA PHE A 223 -5.49 -6.42 6.36
C PHE A 223 -6.87 -6.73 6.97
N SER A 224 -7.20 -6.08 8.08
CA SER A 224 -8.45 -6.28 8.82
C SER A 224 -9.42 -5.12 8.67
N HIS A 225 -8.92 -3.89 8.88
CA HIS A 225 -9.71 -2.67 8.89
C HIS A 225 -9.17 -1.65 7.90
N ILE A 226 -10.09 -0.95 7.25
CA ILE A 226 -9.81 0.21 6.42
C ILE A 226 -10.83 1.29 6.77
N ALA A 227 -10.34 2.52 6.85
CA ALA A 227 -11.15 3.66 7.21
C ALA A 227 -10.79 4.86 6.33
N PHE A 228 -11.79 5.66 6.00
CA PHE A 228 -11.58 6.94 5.34
C PHE A 228 -11.54 8.06 6.36
N VAL A 229 -10.57 8.96 6.21
CA VAL A 229 -10.51 10.21 6.96
C VAL A 229 -11.47 11.21 6.34
N TYR A 230 -12.32 11.82 7.17
CA TYR A 230 -13.07 13.02 6.83
C TYR A 230 -12.72 14.13 7.80
N VAL A 231 -12.17 15.23 7.29
CA VAL A 231 -11.90 16.46 8.04
C VAL A 231 -12.96 17.49 7.68
N ASP A 232 -13.65 17.99 8.72
CA ASP A 232 -14.61 19.08 8.59
C ASP A 232 -13.88 20.38 8.17
N PRO A 233 -14.26 21.02 7.04
CA PRO A 233 -13.56 22.21 6.54
C PRO A 233 -13.64 23.45 7.45
N ALA A 234 -14.66 23.55 8.29
CA ALA A 234 -14.89 24.71 9.14
C ALA A 234 -14.23 24.56 10.51
N THR A 235 -14.26 23.36 11.08
CA THR A 235 -13.77 23.07 12.44
C THR A 235 -12.41 22.39 12.47
N HIS A 236 -11.92 21.87 11.34
CA HIS A 236 -10.71 21.04 11.23
C HIS A 236 -10.72 19.80 12.13
N VAL A 237 -11.90 19.35 12.55
CA VAL A 237 -12.05 18.11 13.31
C VAL A 237 -11.96 16.91 12.36
N ALA A 238 -11.03 16.00 12.64
CA ALA A 238 -10.91 14.73 11.95
C ALA A 238 -11.95 13.73 12.48
N ASN A 239 -12.68 13.10 11.56
CA ASN A 239 -13.59 12.01 11.77
C ASN A 239 -13.15 10.81 10.93
N ILE A 240 -13.55 9.62 11.35
CA ILE A 240 -13.21 8.37 10.66
C ILE A 240 -14.51 7.73 10.18
N VAL A 241 -14.56 7.37 8.90
CA VAL A 241 -15.68 6.67 8.27
C VAL A 241 -15.26 5.24 7.98
N GLU A 242 -15.93 4.28 8.63
CA GLU A 242 -15.64 2.85 8.51
C GLU A 242 -16.87 2.07 8.05
N SER A 243 -16.68 1.19 7.06
CA SER A 243 -17.69 0.20 6.68
C SER A 243 -17.38 -1.14 7.35
N HIS A 244 -18.12 -1.46 8.39
CA HIS A 244 -18.05 -2.77 9.06
C HIS A 244 -18.87 -3.81 8.28
N ILE A 245 -18.36 -5.03 8.19
CA ILE A 245 -19.19 -6.22 7.94
C ILE A 245 -19.50 -6.80 9.32
N GLU A 246 -20.77 -6.78 9.71
CA GLU A 246 -21.29 -7.63 10.79
C GLU A 246 -21.62 -9.02 10.23
#